data_AF-A0AAW9NXR5-F1
#
_entry.id   AF-A0AAW9NXR5-F1
#
_cell.length_a   1.000
_cell.length_b   1.000
_cell.length_c   1.000
_cell.angle_alpha   90.00
_cell.angle_beta   90.00
_cell.angle_gamma   90.00
#
_symmetry.space_group_name_H-M   'P 1'
#
loop_
_entity.id
_entity.type
_entity.pdbx_description
1 polymer ?
#
loop_
_entity_poly.entity_id
_entity_poly.type
_entity_poly.pdbx_seq_one_letter_code
_entity_poly.pdbx_strand_id
1 'polypeptide(L)'
;MEQKGWVSIWLGNMEEDSLDEYVAITYDREGVAAPAPFFIDFHLDMHEIDEDFIEREAYKNTSSELLTLLAGCSYEEVLIPKIKESVELHKTYNASILLYNFKYQGEIHSANTFDFIAVTNYE
;
A
#
# COMPACT_ATOMS: atom_id res chain seq x y z
N MET A 1 -10.02 8.33 1.91
CA MET A 1 -10.94 9.07 1.04
C MET A 1 -10.29 9.24 -0.31
N GLU A 2 -11.06 8.99 -1.38
CA GLU A 2 -10.63 9.24 -2.76
C GLU A 2 -10.14 10.69 -2.89
N GLN A 3 -8.92 10.86 -3.39
CA GLN A 3 -8.31 12.16 -3.62
C GLN A 3 -7.25 12.06 -4.72
N LYS A 4 -7.58 12.59 -5.89
CA LYS A 4 -6.69 12.57 -7.06
C LYS A 4 -5.32 13.20 -6.77
N GLY A 5 -4.27 12.55 -7.27
CA GLY A 5 -2.88 13.01 -7.16
C GLY A 5 -2.20 12.73 -5.82
N TRP A 6 -2.88 11.99 -4.93
CA TRP A 6 -2.36 11.56 -3.63
C TRP A 6 -2.16 10.05 -3.59
N VAL A 7 -1.05 9.62 -2.99
CA VAL A 7 -0.76 8.21 -2.74
C VAL A 7 -0.64 7.96 -1.25
N SER A 8 -1.20 6.84 -0.80
CA SER A 8 -1.01 6.30 0.55
C SER A 8 -0.16 5.04 0.47
N ILE A 9 0.82 4.90 1.37
CA ILE A 9 1.86 3.88 1.26
C ILE A 9 1.93 3.06 2.54
N TRP A 10 1.97 1.74 2.37
CA TRP A 10 2.19 0.76 3.41
C TRP A 10 3.41 -0.09 3.09
N LEU A 11 4.12 -0.49 4.13
CA LEU A 11 5.22 -1.43 4.05
C LEU A 11 4.97 -2.57 5.02
N GLY A 12 5.25 -3.80 4.58
CA GLY A 12 4.97 -4.99 5.38
C GLY A 12 5.94 -6.13 5.14
N ASN A 13 5.60 -7.29 5.71
CA ASN A 13 6.34 -8.52 5.45
C ASN A 13 5.38 -9.64 5.02
N MET A 14 5.50 -10.09 3.78
CA MET A 14 4.62 -11.10 3.20
C MET A 14 5.27 -11.75 1.96
N GLU A 15 4.93 -13.01 1.70
CA GLU A 15 5.29 -13.68 0.44
C GLU A 15 4.36 -13.21 -0.69
N GLU A 16 4.84 -13.25 -1.93
CA GLU A 16 4.14 -12.74 -3.13
C GLU A 16 2.71 -13.29 -3.27
N ASP A 17 2.54 -14.62 -3.28
CA ASP A 17 1.23 -15.26 -3.39
C ASP A 17 0.27 -14.81 -2.26
N SER A 18 0.79 -14.64 -1.05
CA SER A 18 -0.01 -14.19 0.10
C SER A 18 -0.36 -12.70 0.02
N LEU A 19 0.52 -11.88 -0.55
CA LEU A 19 0.29 -10.45 -0.76
C LEU A 19 -0.83 -10.24 -1.78
N ASP A 20 -0.83 -11.05 -2.83
CA ASP A 20 -1.87 -11.02 -3.84
C ASP A 20 -3.25 -11.31 -3.25
N GLU A 21 -3.37 -12.37 -2.45
CA GLU A 21 -4.60 -12.72 -1.75
C GLU A 21 -5.01 -11.68 -0.70
N TYR A 22 -4.04 -11.07 -0.01
CA TYR A 22 -4.29 -10.09 1.05
C TYR A 22 -4.92 -8.80 0.52
N VAL A 23 -4.62 -8.43 -0.73
CA VAL A 23 -5.06 -7.17 -1.36
C VAL A 23 -6.16 -7.37 -2.41
N ALA A 24 -6.32 -8.58 -2.97
CA ALA A 24 -7.29 -8.84 -4.03
C ALA A 24 -8.74 -8.70 -3.56
N ILE A 25 -9.50 -7.83 -4.24
CA ILE A 25 -10.96 -7.79 -4.13
C ILE A 25 -11.50 -9.02 -4.87
N THR A 26 -12.33 -9.81 -4.19
CA THR A 26 -12.93 -11.01 -4.78
C THR A 26 -14.43 -10.82 -4.98
N TYR A 27 -14.97 -11.51 -5.97
CA TYR A 27 -16.39 -11.43 -6.31
C TYR A 27 -17.03 -12.81 -6.11
N ASP A 28 -18.20 -12.84 -5.48
CA ASP A 28 -18.97 -14.06 -5.36
C ASP A 28 -19.63 -14.44 -6.70
N ARG A 29 -20.40 -15.54 -6.70
CA ARG A 29 -21.07 -16.04 -7.91
C ARG A 29 -22.12 -15.09 -8.48
N GLU A 30 -22.62 -14.17 -7.67
CA GLU A 30 -23.58 -13.15 -8.08
C GLU A 30 -22.89 -11.85 -8.52
N GLY A 31 -21.55 -11.82 -8.46
CA GLY A 31 -20.74 -10.65 -8.79
C GLY A 31 -20.67 -9.63 -7.67
N VAL A 32 -21.00 -10.01 -6.43
CA VAL A 32 -20.90 -9.12 -5.27
C VAL A 32 -19.46 -9.12 -4.77
N ALA A 33 -18.85 -7.93 -4.73
CA ALA A 33 -17.51 -7.73 -4.19
C ALA A 33 -17.49 -7.99 -2.68
N ALA A 34 -16.46 -8.70 -2.22
CA ALA A 34 -16.12 -8.84 -0.81
C ALA A 34 -14.80 -8.11 -0.52
N PRO A 35 -14.70 -7.37 0.61
CA PRO A 35 -13.49 -6.63 0.94
C PRO A 35 -12.34 -7.60 1.22
N ALA A 36 -11.18 -7.32 0.62
CA ALA A 36 -9.96 -8.06 0.91
C ALA A 36 -9.51 -7.79 2.37
N PRO A 37 -8.74 -8.69 3.00
CA PRO A 37 -8.24 -8.50 4.36
C PRO A 37 -7.54 -7.15 4.57
N PHE A 38 -6.77 -6.66 3.59
CA PHE A 38 -6.14 -5.34 3.64
C PHE A 38 -7.13 -4.19 3.85
N PHE A 39 -8.29 -4.22 3.18
CA PHE A 39 -9.32 -3.17 3.35
C PHE A 39 -9.95 -3.22 4.74
N ILE A 40 -10.15 -4.43 5.27
CA ILE A 40 -10.68 -4.63 6.62
C ILE A 40 -9.68 -4.11 7.66
N ASP A 41 -8.41 -4.50 7.55
CA ASP A 41 -7.34 -4.20 8.51
C ASP A 41 -7.08 -2.70 8.65
N PHE A 42 -7.18 -1.95 7.55
CA PHE A 42 -6.97 -0.49 7.54
C PHE A 42 -8.25 0.33 7.45
N HIS A 43 -9.43 -0.28 7.69
CA HIS A 43 -10.74 0.38 7.62
C HIS A 43 -10.95 1.19 6.32
N LEU A 44 -10.54 0.60 5.19
CA LEU A 44 -10.68 1.21 3.87
C LEU A 44 -12.04 0.86 3.28
N ASP A 45 -12.72 1.85 2.71
CA ASP A 45 -13.91 1.60 1.91
C ASP A 45 -13.49 1.15 0.50
N MET A 46 -13.73 -0.12 0.18
CA MET A 46 -13.43 -0.68 -1.13
C MET A 46 -14.22 -0.02 -2.27
N HIS A 47 -15.31 0.68 -1.98
CA HIS A 47 -16.09 1.41 -2.99
C HIS A 47 -15.50 2.78 -3.34
N GLU A 48 -14.55 3.30 -2.56
CA GLU A 48 -13.82 4.55 -2.83
C GLU A 48 -12.46 4.31 -3.52
N ILE A 49 -12.09 3.05 -3.76
CA ILE A 49 -10.77 2.67 -4.27
C ILE A 49 -10.97 1.85 -5.54
N ASP A 50 -10.37 2.31 -6.64
CA ASP A 50 -10.27 1.53 -7.87
C ASP A 50 -9.14 0.50 -7.72
N GLU A 51 -9.42 -0.76 -8.05
CA GLU A 51 -8.41 -1.84 -8.01
C GLU A 51 -7.24 -1.57 -8.96
N ASP A 52 -7.48 -0.83 -10.06
CA ASP A 52 -6.44 -0.41 -11.01
C ASP A 52 -5.47 0.63 -10.40
N PHE A 53 -5.81 1.25 -9.27
CA PHE A 53 -4.95 2.21 -8.55
C PHE A 53 -4.20 1.58 -7.36
N ILE A 54 -4.16 0.25 -7.29
CA ILE A 54 -3.43 -0.48 -6.26
C ILE A 54 -2.16 -1.09 -6.87
N GLU A 55 -1.01 -0.64 -6.40
CA GLU A 55 0.26 -1.33 -6.67
C GLU A 55 0.70 -2.11 -5.43
N ARG A 56 1.24 -3.31 -5.66
CA ARG A 56 1.77 -4.16 -4.61
C ARG A 56 2.97 -4.93 -5.14
N GLU A 57 3.98 -5.09 -4.31
CA GLU A 57 5.21 -5.79 -4.67
C GLU A 57 5.77 -6.53 -3.45
N ALA A 58 6.28 -7.74 -3.66
CA ALA A 58 6.93 -8.56 -2.64
C ALA A 58 8.34 -8.95 -3.09
N TYR A 59 9.31 -8.70 -2.21
CA TYR A 59 10.73 -8.90 -2.46
C TYR A 59 11.23 -10.14 -1.71
N LYS A 60 12.19 -10.84 -2.30
CA LYS A 60 12.81 -12.03 -1.70
C LYS A 60 13.53 -11.76 -0.38
N ASN A 61 14.10 -10.57 -0.20
CA ASN A 61 14.86 -10.20 0.99
C ASN A 61 14.23 -8.98 1.65
N THR A 62 14.28 -8.94 2.98
CA THR A 62 13.87 -7.74 3.71
C THR A 62 14.89 -6.60 3.55
N SER A 63 14.42 -5.35 3.60
CA SER A 63 15.22 -4.13 3.53
C SER A 63 14.65 -3.07 4.48
N SER A 64 15.50 -2.17 4.98
CA SER A 64 15.11 -0.94 5.66
C SER A 64 15.30 0.30 4.78
N GLU A 65 15.57 0.11 3.49
CA GLU A 65 15.82 1.19 2.54
C GLU A 65 14.58 1.47 1.69
N LEU A 66 14.02 2.68 1.81
CA LEU A 66 12.90 3.14 0.98
C LEU A 66 13.19 3.01 -0.52
N LEU A 67 14.44 3.21 -0.95
CA LEU A 67 14.84 3.00 -2.35
C LEU A 67 14.63 1.57 -2.81
N THR A 68 14.89 0.58 -1.96
CA THR A 68 14.72 -0.82 -2.32
C THR A 68 13.24 -1.21 -2.31
N LEU A 69 12.49 -0.72 -1.33
CA LEU A 69 11.10 -1.12 -1.08
C LEU A 69 10.07 -0.46 -2.00
N LEU A 70 10.46 0.62 -2.66
CA LEU A 70 9.62 1.38 -3.60
C LEU A 70 10.22 1.43 -5.00
N ALA A 71 11.28 0.66 -5.27
CA ALA A 71 11.86 0.58 -6.62
C ALA A 71 10.86 -0.02 -7.59
N GLY A 72 10.67 0.64 -8.72
CA GLY A 72 9.78 0.23 -9.81
C GLY A 72 8.32 0.61 -9.63
N CYS A 73 7.93 1.23 -8.51
CA CYS A 73 6.56 1.75 -8.35
C CYS A 73 6.32 2.96 -9.27
N SER A 74 5.05 3.21 -9.61
CA SER A 74 4.70 4.40 -10.39
C SER A 74 5.13 5.68 -9.67
N TYR A 75 5.65 6.64 -10.44
CA TYR A 75 6.16 7.92 -9.93
C TYR A 75 7.31 7.78 -8.91
N GLU A 76 8.08 6.69 -8.93
CA GLU A 76 9.20 6.44 -7.99
C GLU A 76 10.16 7.64 -7.86
N GLU A 77 10.42 8.34 -8.97
CA GLU A 77 11.32 9.49 -9.06
C GLU A 77 10.79 10.71 -8.31
N VAL A 78 9.47 10.80 -8.10
CA VAL A 78 8.80 11.86 -7.33
C VAL A 78 8.58 11.40 -5.89
N LEU A 79 8.15 10.15 -5.70
CA LEU A 79 7.75 9.62 -4.39
C LEU A 79 8.93 9.41 -3.46
N ILE A 80 9.98 8.71 -3.92
CA ILE A 80 11.08 8.31 -3.05
C ILE A 80 11.79 9.52 -2.42
N PRO A 81 12.13 10.60 -3.16
CA PRO A 81 12.71 11.79 -2.55
C PRO A 81 11.81 12.42 -1.47
N LYS A 82 10.51 12.58 -1.75
CA LYS A 82 9.55 13.21 -0.81
C LYS A 82 9.40 12.42 0.49
N ILE A 83 9.31 11.10 0.40
CA ILE A 83 9.09 10.25 1.58
C ILE A 83 10.37 10.21 2.43
N LYS A 84 11.54 10.15 1.80
CA LYS A 84 12.84 10.17 2.50
C LYS A 84 13.09 11.42 3.33
N GLU A 85 12.46 12.56 2.98
CA GLU A 85 12.57 13.79 3.77
C GLU A 85 11.83 13.71 5.12
N SER A 86 10.86 12.81 5.26
CA SER A 86 9.92 12.79 6.38
C SER A 86 9.80 11.45 7.11
N VAL A 87 10.31 10.37 6.52
CA VAL A 87 10.18 9.01 7.05
C VAL A 87 11.55 8.36 7.20
N GLU A 88 11.81 7.86 8.40
CA GLU A 88 12.92 6.97 8.70
C GLU A 88 12.36 5.60 9.11
N LEU A 89 12.88 4.52 8.50
CA LEU A 89 12.43 3.16 8.80
C LEU A 89 13.25 2.56 9.96
N HIS A 90 12.55 2.09 11.00
CA HIS A 90 13.18 1.48 12.18
C HIS A 90 13.09 -0.06 12.21
N LYS A 91 12.52 -0.67 11.16
CA LYS A 91 12.47 -2.11 10.95
C LYS A 91 12.61 -2.44 9.47
N THR A 92 12.80 -3.72 9.17
CA THR A 92 12.89 -4.19 7.78
C THR A 92 11.54 -4.70 7.28
N TYR A 93 11.35 -4.57 5.97
CA TYR A 93 10.15 -4.95 5.24
C TYR A 93 10.56 -5.71 3.99
N ASN A 94 9.68 -6.54 3.43
CA ASN A 94 9.86 -7.11 2.11
C ASN A 94 8.65 -6.94 1.21
N ALA A 95 7.64 -6.18 1.62
CA ALA A 95 6.47 -5.94 0.80
C ALA A 95 6.05 -4.46 0.85
N SER A 96 5.50 -3.96 -0.25
CA SER A 96 4.92 -2.63 -0.34
C SER A 96 3.50 -2.71 -0.93
N ILE A 97 2.63 -1.81 -0.46
CA ILE A 97 1.30 -1.57 -1.02
C ILE A 97 1.15 -0.05 -1.18
N LEU A 98 0.78 0.39 -2.38
CA LEU A 98 0.55 1.79 -2.71
C LEU A 98 -0.88 1.93 -3.24
N LEU A 99 -1.63 2.87 -2.67
CA LEU A 99 -2.96 3.25 -3.16
C LEU A 99 -2.89 4.65 -3.75
N TYR A 100 -2.96 4.73 -5.08
CA TYR A 100 -3.00 5.99 -5.81
C TYR A 100 -4.40 6.60 -5.82
N ASN A 101 -4.48 7.90 -6.07
CA ASN A 101 -5.71 8.69 -5.97
C ASN A 101 -6.47 8.50 -4.64
N PHE A 102 -5.77 8.17 -3.56
CA PHE A 102 -6.38 7.91 -2.27
C PHE A 102 -5.54 8.53 -1.14
N LYS A 103 -6.22 9.30 -0.29
CA LYS A 103 -5.64 9.87 0.91
C LYS A 103 -6.15 9.14 2.14
N TYR A 104 -5.32 8.27 2.69
CA TYR A 104 -5.58 7.59 3.95
C TYR A 104 -5.41 8.56 5.12
N GLN A 105 -6.29 8.46 6.11
CA GLN A 105 -6.30 9.36 7.26
C GLN A 105 -5.37 8.90 8.39
N GLY A 106 -4.77 7.70 8.29
CA GLY A 106 -3.86 7.18 9.31
C GLY A 106 -4.57 6.69 10.57
N GLU A 107 -5.82 6.24 10.47
CA GLU A 107 -6.59 5.76 11.64
C GLU A 107 -5.96 4.52 12.27
N ILE A 108 -5.53 3.59 11.43
CA ILE A 108 -4.79 2.38 11.79
C ILE A 108 -3.35 2.50 11.27
N HIS A 109 -2.39 2.55 12.20
CA HIS A 109 -0.96 2.67 11.88
C HIS A 109 -0.29 1.32 11.57
N SER A 110 -0.74 0.24 12.19
CA SER A 110 -0.19 -1.10 11.98
C SER A 110 -1.31 -2.14 12.10
N ALA A 111 -1.37 -3.07 11.16
CA ALA A 111 -2.28 -4.20 11.17
C ALA A 111 -1.64 -5.38 10.42
N ASN A 112 -1.89 -6.60 10.90
CA ASN A 112 -1.22 -7.80 10.40
C ASN A 112 0.32 -7.62 10.36
N THR A 113 0.97 -7.81 9.22
CA THR A 113 2.41 -7.60 9.04
C THR A 113 2.75 -6.25 8.39
N PHE A 114 1.77 -5.35 8.22
CA PHE A 114 1.91 -4.08 7.53
C PHE A 114 1.83 -2.87 8.47
N ASP A 115 2.64 -1.87 8.17
CA ASP A 115 2.57 -0.53 8.76
C ASP A 115 2.17 0.49 7.69
N PHE A 116 1.33 1.44 8.06
CA PHE A 116 1.12 2.66 7.30
C PHE A 116 2.33 3.58 7.48
N ILE A 117 2.89 4.03 6.37
CA ILE A 117 4.17 4.75 6.34
C ILE A 117 3.98 6.23 6.06
N ALA A 118 3.27 6.54 4.99
CA ALA A 118 3.16 7.92 4.52
C ALA A 118 1.95 8.12 3.62
N VAL A 119 1.54 9.38 3.55
CA VAL A 119 0.63 9.89 2.54
C VAL A 119 1.23 11.15 1.92
N THR A 120 1.33 11.20 0.60
CA THR A 120 2.00 12.28 -0.12
C THR A 120 1.39 12.50 -1.50
N ASN A 121 1.69 13.63 -2.14
CA ASN A 121 1.29 13.88 -3.51
C ASN A 121 2.35 13.40 -4.52
N TYR A 122 1.92 12.88 -5.67
CA TYR A 122 2.79 12.56 -6.82
C TYR A 122 2.53 13.45 -8.04
N GLU A 123 1.48 14.25 -8.01
CA GLU A 123 1.23 15.37 -8.93
C GLU A 123 1.89 16.67 -8.46
#